data_AF-A0A1X3PA08-F1
#
_entry.id   AF-A0A1X3PA08-F1
#
_cell.length_a   1.000
_cell.length_b   1.000
_cell.length_c   1.000
_cell.angle_alpha   90.00
_cell.angle_beta   90.00
_cell.angle_gamma   90.00
#
_symmetry.space_group_name_H-M   'P 1'
#
loop_
_entity.id
_entity.type
_entity.pdbx_description
1 polymer ?
#
loop_
_entity_poly.entity_id
_entity_poly.type
_entity_poly.pdbx_seq_one_letter_code
_entity_poly.pdbx_strand_id
1 'polypeptide(L)'
;MTTMMREETPLATTRRVRKINRVLAETYPYAVAELDFENPFELLVATVLSAQTTDVRVNQVTPSLFARFPDAHAMAVADERELSELIRPTGFYKSKARALLGLSQALVDEHDGEVPGRLEDLVKLPGVGRKTAFVVLGNAFGEPGLTVDTHFGRLARRLGMTEQEDPVKVERDVAALFEPKDWTMLSHRLIFHGRRVCHARRPACGACPISRWCPSYGVGEVEPQAARELLKYELAPGREELLEKMRAGWTRRQLREEGYSLSA
;
A
#
# COMPACT_ATOMS: atom_id res chain seq x y z
N MET A 1 -26.54 15.36 -16.76
CA MET A 1 -27.69 14.70 -16.11
C MET A 1 -27.15 13.62 -15.21
N THR A 2 -27.10 13.88 -13.91
CA THR A 2 -26.66 12.94 -12.88
C THR A 2 -27.63 11.77 -12.87
N THR A 3 -27.22 10.62 -13.39
CA THR A 3 -27.98 9.38 -13.24
C THR A 3 -28.09 9.13 -11.74
N MET A 4 -29.26 9.39 -11.16
CA MET A 4 -29.58 8.94 -9.81
C MET A 4 -29.34 7.44 -9.80
N MET A 5 -28.29 7.00 -9.11
CA MET A 5 -28.13 5.59 -8.78
C MET A 5 -29.41 5.20 -8.05
N ARG A 6 -30.19 4.28 -8.63
CA ARG A 6 -31.22 3.58 -7.87
C ARG A 6 -30.53 3.06 -6.61
N GLU A 7 -31.06 3.38 -5.43
CA GLU A 7 -30.48 2.97 -4.16
C GLU A 7 -30.23 1.46 -4.19
N GLU A 8 -28.94 1.09 -4.27
CA GLU A 8 -28.52 -0.30 -4.31
C GLU A 8 -28.73 -0.88 -2.91
N THR A 9 -29.35 -2.05 -2.80
CA THR A 9 -29.52 -2.69 -1.49
C THR A 9 -28.16 -3.07 -0.90
N PRO A 10 -28.00 -3.16 0.43
CA PRO A 10 -26.71 -3.54 1.05
C PRO A 10 -26.15 -4.87 0.52
N LEU A 11 -27.02 -5.83 0.21
CA LEU A 11 -26.64 -7.11 -0.38
C LEU A 11 -26.13 -6.96 -1.82
N ALA A 12 -26.77 -6.12 -2.63
CA ALA A 12 -26.33 -5.85 -3.99
C ALA A 12 -24.96 -5.15 -3.99
N THR A 13 -24.76 -4.15 -3.12
CA THR A 13 -23.46 -3.50 -2.90
C THR A 13 -22.39 -4.52 -2.56
N THR A 14 -22.65 -5.38 -1.57
CA THR A 14 -21.71 -6.43 -1.13
C THR A 14 -21.34 -7.36 -2.29
N ARG A 15 -22.32 -7.82 -3.08
CA ARG A 15 -22.07 -8.69 -4.24
C ARG A 15 -21.22 -7.99 -5.31
N ARG A 16 -21.53 -6.72 -5.60
CA ARG A 16 -20.81 -5.92 -6.60
C ARG A 16 -19.37 -5.68 -6.21
N VAL A 17 -19.11 -5.24 -4.98
CA VAL A 17 -17.73 -4.95 -4.53
C VAL A 17 -16.89 -6.22 -4.38
N ARG A 18 -17.49 -7.35 -4.00
CA ARG A 18 -16.82 -8.66 -4.03
C ARG A 18 -16.53 -9.13 -5.45
N LYS A 19 -17.39 -8.83 -6.43
CA LYS A 19 -17.09 -9.10 -7.85
C LYS A 19 -15.94 -8.22 -8.34
N ILE A 20 -15.93 -6.94 -7.98
CA ILE A 20 -14.81 -6.02 -8.27
C ILE A 20 -13.50 -6.57 -7.71
N ASN A 21 -13.45 -6.99 -6.44
CA ASN A 21 -12.23 -7.56 -5.85
C ASN A 21 -11.70 -8.78 -6.61
N ARG A 22 -12.59 -9.66 -7.12
CA ARG A 22 -12.19 -10.80 -7.96
C ARG A 22 -11.57 -10.36 -9.29
N VAL A 23 -12.16 -9.39 -9.97
CA VAL A 23 -11.59 -8.84 -11.21
C VAL A 23 -10.25 -8.16 -10.95
N LEU A 24 -10.11 -7.45 -9.83
CA LEU A 24 -8.83 -6.86 -9.43
C LEU A 24 -7.78 -7.93 -9.07
N ALA A 25 -8.19 -9.08 -8.53
CA ALA A 25 -7.30 -10.22 -8.32
C ALA A 25 -6.75 -10.79 -9.62
N GLU A 26 -7.60 -10.90 -10.65
CA GLU A 26 -7.19 -11.31 -12.01
C GLU A 26 -6.33 -10.25 -12.70
N THR A 27 -6.61 -8.97 -12.44
CA THR A 27 -5.86 -7.84 -13.02
C THR A 27 -4.45 -7.74 -12.43
N TYR A 28 -4.34 -7.91 -11.11
CA TYR A 28 -3.11 -7.76 -10.33
C TYR A 28 -2.82 -9.03 -9.50
N PRO A 29 -2.55 -10.18 -10.14
CA PRO A 29 -2.24 -11.42 -9.40
C PRO A 29 -0.92 -11.30 -8.61
N TYR A 30 -0.08 -10.33 -8.97
CA TYR A 30 1.21 -10.00 -8.37
C TYR A 30 1.14 -8.82 -7.38
N ALA A 31 -0.06 -8.39 -6.94
CA ALA A 31 -0.19 -7.29 -5.99
C ALA A 31 0.46 -7.64 -4.65
N VAL A 32 1.37 -6.79 -4.17
CA VAL A 32 2.16 -6.97 -2.94
C VAL A 32 2.46 -5.61 -2.32
N ALA A 33 2.98 -5.58 -1.09
CA ALA A 33 3.60 -4.35 -0.58
C ALA A 33 4.75 -3.93 -1.52
N GLU A 34 4.78 -2.66 -1.95
CA GLU A 34 5.79 -2.17 -2.91
C GLU A 34 7.09 -1.69 -2.24
N LEU A 35 7.15 -1.75 -0.91
CA LEU A 35 8.36 -1.62 -0.08
C LEU A 35 9.13 -2.93 -0.10
N ASP A 36 10.46 -2.86 -0.25
CA ASP A 36 11.30 -4.06 -0.21
C ASP A 36 11.77 -4.34 1.23
N PHE A 37 11.66 -5.60 1.63
CA PHE A 37 12.03 -6.10 2.97
C PHE A 37 12.30 -7.60 2.91
N GLU A 38 13.13 -8.10 3.80
CA GLU A 38 13.42 -9.54 3.97
C GLU A 38 12.87 -10.11 5.28
N ASN A 39 12.51 -9.26 6.25
CA ASN A 39 12.02 -9.66 7.56
C ASN A 39 11.04 -8.62 8.17
N PRO A 40 10.35 -8.94 9.29
CA PRO A 40 9.38 -8.03 9.90
C PRO A 40 9.97 -6.68 10.37
N PHE A 41 11.22 -6.67 10.84
CA PHE A 41 11.89 -5.45 11.30
C PHE A 41 12.15 -4.49 10.14
N GLU A 42 12.67 -5.00 9.02
CA GLU A 42 12.87 -4.21 7.80
C GLU A 42 11.56 -3.63 7.28
N LEU A 43 10.48 -4.42 7.26
CA LEU A 43 9.17 -3.93 6.84
C LEU A 43 8.65 -2.82 7.77
N LEU A 44 8.80 -2.99 9.08
CA LEU A 44 8.39 -2.00 10.07
C LEU A 44 9.13 -0.67 9.84
N VAL A 45 10.47 -0.72 9.76
CA VAL A 45 11.32 0.46 9.51
C VAL A 45 10.98 1.11 8.17
N ALA A 46 10.90 0.33 7.08
CA ALA A 46 10.55 0.84 5.77
C ALA A 46 9.16 1.49 5.76
N THR A 47 8.20 0.93 6.50
CA THR A 47 6.84 1.49 6.57
C THR A 47 6.83 2.82 7.33
N VAL A 48 7.57 2.94 8.45
CA VAL A 48 7.75 4.21 9.16
C VAL A 48 8.44 5.25 8.26
N LEU A 49 9.46 4.84 7.50
CA LEU A 49 10.13 5.70 6.53
C LEU A 49 9.20 6.15 5.41
N SER A 50 8.23 5.32 4.99
CA SER A 50 7.29 5.62 3.89
C SER A 50 6.31 6.77 4.21
N ALA A 51 6.18 7.16 5.48
CA ALA A 51 5.37 8.30 5.86
C ALA A 51 5.80 9.57 5.10
N GLN A 52 4.88 10.10 4.28
CA GLN A 52 5.08 11.30 3.45
C GLN A 52 6.31 11.21 2.52
N THR A 53 6.60 10.02 2.00
CA THR A 53 7.60 9.81 0.96
C THR A 53 7.13 8.72 0.00
N THR A 54 7.87 8.46 -1.06
CA THR A 54 7.52 7.42 -2.03
C THR A 54 8.22 6.11 -1.69
N ASP A 55 7.56 4.98 -1.97
CA ASP A 55 8.16 3.65 -1.77
C ASP A 55 9.47 3.52 -2.55
N VAL A 56 9.55 4.11 -3.75
CA VAL A 56 10.78 4.20 -4.55
C VAL A 56 11.92 4.84 -3.76
N ARG A 57 11.66 5.96 -3.09
CA ARG A 57 12.69 6.66 -2.31
C ARG A 57 13.12 5.85 -1.08
N VAL A 58 12.17 5.19 -0.41
CA VAL A 58 12.47 4.29 0.71
C VAL A 58 13.36 3.15 0.24
N ASN A 59 12.98 2.47 -0.85
CA ASN A 59 13.70 1.32 -1.41
C ASN A 59 15.11 1.66 -1.92
N GLN A 60 15.40 2.94 -2.21
CA GLN A 60 16.74 3.42 -2.53
C GLN A 60 17.62 3.59 -1.28
N VAL A 61 17.01 3.86 -0.12
CA VAL A 61 17.70 4.16 1.14
C VAL A 61 17.84 2.90 2.01
N THR A 62 16.84 2.02 2.02
CA THR A 62 16.81 0.85 2.89
C THR A 62 18.00 -0.11 2.72
N PRO A 63 18.58 -0.35 1.52
CA PRO A 63 19.72 -1.25 1.40
C PRO A 63 20.95 -0.79 2.20
N SER A 64 21.32 0.50 2.14
CA SER A 64 22.44 1.01 2.92
C SER A 64 22.09 1.16 4.40
N LEU A 65 20.82 1.46 4.72
CA LEU A 65 20.32 1.51 6.08
C LEU A 65 20.45 0.15 6.79
N PHE A 66 19.94 -0.92 6.17
CA PHE A 66 19.96 -2.25 6.77
C PHE A 66 21.34 -2.92 6.72
N ALA A 67 22.19 -2.55 5.76
CA ALA A 67 23.61 -2.92 5.82
C ALA A 67 24.33 -2.33 7.05
N ARG A 68 23.92 -1.12 7.48
CA ARG A 68 24.52 -0.43 8.65
C ARG A 68 23.86 -0.83 9.96
N PHE A 69 22.54 -0.99 9.97
CA PHE A 69 21.71 -1.30 11.13
C PHE A 69 20.76 -2.47 10.77
N PRO A 70 21.27 -3.72 10.82
CA PRO A 70 20.54 -4.89 10.31
C PRO A 70 19.34 -5.31 11.18
N ASP A 71 19.34 -4.95 12.47
CA ASP A 71 18.33 -5.36 13.44
C ASP A 71 18.01 -4.24 14.45
N ALA A 72 17.04 -4.52 15.33
CA ALA A 72 16.61 -3.59 16.36
C ALA A 72 17.74 -3.27 17.37
N HIS A 73 18.59 -4.25 17.71
CA HIS A 73 19.70 -4.03 18.64
C HIS A 73 20.74 -3.04 18.07
N ALA A 74 21.11 -3.21 16.81
CA ALA A 74 22.05 -2.33 16.12
C ALA A 74 21.47 -0.92 15.94
N MET A 75 20.17 -0.82 15.62
CA MET A 75 19.53 0.48 15.41
C MET A 75 19.24 1.22 16.73
N ALA A 76 18.91 0.51 17.82
CA ALA A 76 18.61 1.13 19.12
C ALA A 76 19.77 1.94 19.69
N VAL A 77 21.01 1.50 19.43
CA VAL A 77 22.25 2.17 19.91
C VAL A 77 22.89 3.06 18.84
N ALA A 78 22.22 3.31 17.71
CA ALA A 78 22.75 4.12 16.63
C ALA A 78 22.90 5.60 17.04
N ASP A 79 23.94 6.26 16.51
CA ASP A 79 24.07 7.71 16.64
C ASP A 79 22.96 8.41 15.83
N GLU A 80 22.20 9.30 16.48
CA GLU A 80 21.06 9.98 15.84
C GLU A 80 21.49 10.78 14.62
N ARG A 81 22.70 11.37 14.61
CA ARG A 81 23.18 12.17 13.48
C ARG A 81 23.54 11.28 12.30
N GLU A 82 24.25 10.17 12.55
CA GLU A 82 24.55 9.17 11.53
C GLU A 82 23.26 8.64 10.88
N LEU A 83 22.30 8.17 11.69
CA LEU A 83 21.03 7.66 11.21
C LEU A 83 20.23 8.72 10.44
N SER A 84 20.19 9.95 10.95
CA SER A 84 19.51 11.09 10.33
C SER A 84 20.05 11.40 8.94
N GLU A 85 21.38 11.41 8.77
CA GLU A 85 22.01 11.67 7.48
C GLU A 85 21.75 10.53 6.48
N LEU A 86 21.81 9.28 6.95
CA LEU A 86 21.56 8.10 6.11
C LEU A 86 20.13 8.10 5.54
N ILE A 87 19.14 8.51 6.34
CA ILE A 87 17.72 8.57 5.90
C ILE A 87 17.29 9.95 5.40
N ARG A 88 18.20 10.93 5.31
CA ARG A 88 17.93 12.30 4.85
C ARG A 88 17.12 12.37 3.54
N PRO A 89 17.37 11.51 2.52
CA PRO A 89 16.61 11.53 1.28
C PRO A 89 15.11 11.22 1.43
N THR A 90 14.68 10.63 2.54
CA THR A 90 13.27 10.26 2.78
C THR A 90 12.39 11.43 3.23
N GLY A 91 12.97 12.61 3.52
CA GLY A 91 12.24 13.77 4.05
C GLY A 91 11.76 13.57 5.49
N PHE A 92 11.57 14.66 6.24
CA PHE A 92 11.26 14.61 7.70
C PHE A 92 12.23 13.72 8.50
N TYR A 93 13.48 13.66 8.04
CA TYR A 93 14.45 12.66 8.49
C TYR A 93 14.78 12.76 9.98
N LYS A 94 14.81 13.96 10.57
CA LYS A 94 15.05 14.13 12.01
C LYS A 94 13.94 13.48 12.86
N SER A 95 12.68 13.71 12.50
CA SER A 95 11.56 13.08 13.23
C SER A 95 11.50 11.58 12.97
N LYS A 96 11.81 11.14 11.75
CA LYS A 96 11.89 9.72 11.42
C LYS A 96 13.03 9.03 12.18
N ALA A 97 14.22 9.62 12.24
CA ALA A 97 15.36 9.07 12.97
C ALA A 97 15.01 8.87 14.45
N ARG A 98 14.43 9.87 15.11
CA ARG A 98 13.96 9.72 16.50
C ARG A 98 12.90 8.64 16.68
N ALA A 99 11.99 8.51 15.72
CA ALA A 99 11.01 7.43 15.74
C ALA A 99 11.67 6.05 15.57
N LEU A 100 12.64 5.91 14.66
CA LEU A 100 13.38 4.67 14.43
C LEU A 100 14.24 4.27 15.64
N LEU A 101 14.92 5.23 16.27
CA LEU A 101 15.65 4.98 17.52
C LEU A 101 14.69 4.54 18.63
N GLY A 102 13.61 5.31 18.83
CA GLY A 102 12.63 5.02 19.88
C GLY A 102 11.91 3.69 19.69
N LEU A 103 11.52 3.34 18.46
CA LEU A 103 10.90 2.04 18.18
C LEU A 103 11.89 0.90 18.36
N SER A 104 13.14 1.08 17.93
CA SER A 104 14.15 0.03 18.08
C SER A 104 14.48 -0.21 19.57
N GLN A 105 14.57 0.86 20.36
CA GLN A 105 14.74 0.76 21.81
C GLN A 105 13.56 0.04 22.47
N ALA A 106 12.32 0.41 22.11
CA ALA A 106 11.12 -0.26 22.64
C ALA A 106 11.06 -1.75 22.26
N LEU A 107 11.48 -2.11 21.04
CA LEU A 107 11.60 -3.52 20.64
C LEU A 107 12.61 -4.27 21.50
N VAL A 108 13.78 -3.68 21.76
CA VAL A 108 14.82 -4.30 22.59
C VAL A 108 14.35 -4.46 24.05
N ASP A 109 13.75 -3.42 24.62
CA ASP A 109 13.40 -3.39 26.04
C ASP A 109 12.15 -4.22 26.38
N GLU A 110 11.15 -4.23 25.50
CA GLU A 110 9.83 -4.82 25.77
C GLU A 110 9.55 -6.13 24.98
N HIS A 111 10.34 -6.39 23.94
CA HIS A 111 10.07 -7.47 22.98
C HIS A 111 11.34 -8.26 22.57
N ASP A 112 12.43 -8.18 23.34
CA ASP A 112 13.68 -8.90 23.10
C ASP A 112 14.28 -8.67 21.68
N GLY A 113 14.03 -7.49 21.11
CA GLY A 113 14.50 -7.11 19.76
C GLY A 113 13.59 -7.58 18.62
N GLU A 114 12.51 -8.32 18.90
CA GLU A 114 11.61 -8.90 17.92
C GLU A 114 10.37 -8.04 17.67
N VAL A 115 9.91 -7.98 16.42
CA VAL A 115 8.67 -7.24 16.09
C VAL A 115 7.45 -8.03 16.59
N PRO A 116 6.57 -7.43 17.43
CA PRO A 116 5.42 -8.15 17.95
C PRO A 116 4.36 -8.41 16.89
N GLY A 117 3.80 -9.62 16.88
CA GLY A 117 2.72 -10.04 15.96
C GLY A 117 1.31 -9.62 16.38
N ARG A 118 1.17 -8.56 17.19
CA ARG A 118 -0.11 -8.10 17.75
C ARG A 118 -0.33 -6.61 17.52
N LEU A 119 -1.56 -6.26 17.15
CA LEU A 119 -1.93 -4.87 16.88
C LEU A 119 -1.74 -3.97 18.10
N GLU A 120 -2.17 -4.42 19.29
CA GLU A 120 -2.09 -3.61 20.51
C GLU A 120 -0.66 -3.28 20.93
N ASP A 121 0.30 -4.12 20.55
CA ASP A 121 1.71 -3.93 20.89
C ASP A 121 2.40 -3.07 19.83
N LEU A 122 2.15 -3.33 18.54
CA LEU A 122 2.69 -2.53 17.45
C LEU A 122 2.31 -1.04 17.57
N VAL A 123 1.07 -0.72 17.93
CA VAL A 123 0.63 0.70 18.02
C VAL A 123 1.20 1.46 19.22
N LYS A 124 1.86 0.78 20.17
CA LYS A 124 2.60 1.43 21.26
C LYS A 124 3.98 1.89 20.80
N LEU A 125 4.52 1.30 19.74
CA LEU A 125 5.85 1.63 19.24
C LEU A 125 5.88 3.07 18.67
N PRO A 126 6.91 3.86 18.99
CA PRO A 126 7.09 5.20 18.43
C PRO A 126 7.01 5.25 16.90
N GLY A 127 6.17 6.13 16.36
CA GLY A 127 5.99 6.29 14.91
C GLY A 127 5.10 5.23 14.25
N VAL A 128 4.54 4.29 15.01
CA VAL A 128 3.68 3.22 14.49
C VAL A 128 2.22 3.52 14.79
N GLY A 129 1.50 3.99 13.77
CA GLY A 129 0.03 4.10 13.83
C GLY A 129 -0.66 2.81 13.41
N ARG A 130 -1.99 2.75 13.59
CA ARG A 130 -2.85 1.61 13.23
C ARG A 130 -2.64 1.13 11.78
N LYS A 131 -2.52 2.06 10.81
CA LYS A 131 -2.22 1.72 9.41
C LYS A 131 -0.88 0.99 9.28
N THR A 132 0.17 1.54 9.88
CA THR A 132 1.52 0.95 9.86
C THR A 132 1.50 -0.45 10.46
N ALA A 133 0.84 -0.62 11.60
CA ALA A 133 0.68 -1.93 12.24
C ALA A 133 0.00 -2.95 11.32
N PHE A 134 -1.10 -2.59 10.64
CA PHE A 134 -1.75 -3.49 9.69
C PHE A 134 -0.92 -3.82 8.45
N VAL A 135 -0.07 -2.90 7.97
CA VAL A 135 0.90 -3.21 6.91
C VAL A 135 1.83 -4.33 7.37
N VAL A 136 2.38 -4.21 8.58
CA VAL A 136 3.32 -5.19 9.14
C VAL A 136 2.61 -6.53 9.39
N LEU A 137 1.49 -6.53 10.11
CA LEU A 137 0.70 -7.73 10.42
C LEU A 137 0.31 -8.51 9.16
N GLY A 138 -0.23 -7.81 8.16
CA GLY A 138 -0.71 -8.45 6.94
C GLY A 138 0.39 -9.04 6.07
N ASN A 139 1.56 -8.42 6.01
CA ASN A 139 2.62 -8.81 5.07
C ASN A 139 3.74 -9.64 5.70
N ALA A 140 4.00 -9.48 7.00
CA ALA A 140 5.05 -10.22 7.70
C ALA A 140 4.50 -11.37 8.56
N PHE A 141 3.28 -11.25 9.09
CA PHE A 141 2.70 -12.25 10.01
C PHE A 141 1.51 -13.00 9.41
N GLY A 142 1.00 -12.59 8.25
CA GLY A 142 -0.19 -13.17 7.63
C GLY A 142 -1.50 -12.82 8.36
N GLU A 143 -1.45 -11.88 9.30
CA GLU A 143 -2.58 -11.46 10.12
C GLU A 143 -3.42 -10.42 9.36
N PRO A 144 -4.72 -10.67 9.10
CA PRO A 144 -5.52 -9.79 8.26
C PRO A 144 -5.66 -8.36 8.76
N GLY A 145 -5.48 -7.39 7.86
CA GLY A 145 -5.67 -5.96 8.17
C GLY A 145 -6.03 -5.12 6.95
N LEU A 146 -6.92 -4.14 7.14
CA LEU A 146 -7.23 -3.14 6.12
C LEU A 146 -6.33 -1.91 6.30
N THR A 147 -5.46 -1.66 5.33
CA THR A 147 -4.54 -0.51 5.35
C THR A 147 -5.17 0.69 4.65
N VAL A 148 -6.04 1.41 5.36
CA VAL A 148 -6.75 2.58 4.80
C VAL A 148 -5.78 3.75 4.61
N ASP A 149 -5.36 3.95 3.35
CA ASP A 149 -4.60 5.12 2.91
C ASP A 149 -5.44 6.02 1.98
N THR A 150 -4.80 7.00 1.36
CA THR A 150 -5.47 7.95 0.45
C THR A 150 -5.98 7.30 -0.83
N HIS A 151 -5.37 6.19 -1.29
CA HIS A 151 -5.86 5.41 -2.43
C HIS A 151 -7.05 4.56 -2.01
N PHE A 152 -6.91 3.79 -0.93
CA PHE A 152 -7.96 2.93 -0.39
C PHE A 152 -9.22 3.74 -0.08
N GLY A 153 -9.12 4.80 0.74
CA GLY A 153 -10.28 5.60 1.13
C GLY A 153 -10.98 6.25 -0.07
N ARG A 154 -10.20 6.76 -1.03
CA ARG A 154 -10.75 7.31 -2.28
C ARG A 154 -11.51 6.27 -3.09
N LEU A 155 -10.94 5.08 -3.26
CA LEU A 155 -11.57 4.02 -4.04
C LEU A 155 -12.77 3.41 -3.30
N ALA A 156 -12.70 3.23 -1.98
CA ALA A 156 -13.81 2.77 -1.17
C ALA A 156 -15.05 3.67 -1.40
N ARG A 157 -14.86 4.99 -1.38
CA ARG A 157 -15.92 5.96 -1.71
C ARG A 157 -16.35 5.90 -3.17
N ARG A 158 -15.42 5.91 -4.13
CA ARG A 158 -15.75 5.83 -5.57
C ARG A 158 -16.50 4.55 -5.94
N LEU A 159 -16.26 3.45 -5.22
CA LEU A 159 -16.90 2.17 -5.44
C LEU A 159 -18.19 2.01 -4.63
N GLY A 160 -18.60 3.02 -3.86
CA GLY A 160 -19.82 3.02 -3.06
C GLY A 160 -19.77 2.03 -1.88
N MET A 161 -18.59 1.80 -1.29
CA MET A 161 -18.44 0.98 -0.08
C MET A 161 -18.73 1.78 1.19
N THR A 162 -18.51 3.09 1.17
CA THR A 162 -18.70 4.01 2.28
C THR A 162 -18.76 5.45 1.77
N GLU A 163 -19.34 6.36 2.56
CA GLU A 163 -19.28 7.81 2.34
C GLU A 163 -18.31 8.51 3.31
N GLN A 164 -17.71 7.75 4.24
CA GLN A 164 -16.84 8.28 5.28
C GLN A 164 -15.47 8.67 4.71
N GLU A 165 -14.87 9.72 5.27
CA GLU A 165 -13.48 10.12 4.98
C GLU A 165 -12.52 9.76 6.11
N ASP A 166 -13.03 9.60 7.33
CA ASP A 166 -12.25 9.16 8.48
C ASP A 166 -11.75 7.71 8.29
N PRO A 167 -10.43 7.45 8.36
CA PRO A 167 -9.88 6.13 8.07
C PRO A 167 -10.43 4.99 8.94
N VAL A 168 -10.73 5.27 10.22
CA VAL A 168 -11.25 4.26 11.16
C VAL A 168 -12.68 3.89 10.80
N LYS A 169 -13.51 4.88 10.43
CA LYS A 169 -14.87 4.61 9.96
C LYS A 169 -14.87 3.90 8.60
N VAL A 170 -13.98 4.28 7.68
CA VAL A 170 -13.80 3.58 6.39
C VAL A 170 -13.39 2.13 6.60
N GLU A 171 -12.43 1.86 7.49
CA GLU A 171 -11.99 0.51 7.88
C GLU A 171 -13.20 -0.32 8.32
N ARG A 172 -14.00 0.19 9.26
CA ARG A 172 -15.18 -0.51 9.79
C ARG A 172 -16.23 -0.81 8.71
N ASP A 173 -16.56 0.18 7.88
CA ASP A 173 -17.60 0.03 6.87
C ASP A 173 -17.17 -0.98 5.79
N VAL A 174 -15.90 -0.93 5.35
CA VAL A 174 -15.37 -1.88 4.36
C VAL A 174 -15.19 -3.28 4.95
N ALA A 175 -14.76 -3.40 6.21
CA ALA A 175 -14.63 -4.69 6.89
C ALA A 175 -15.96 -5.47 6.92
N ALA A 176 -17.10 -4.78 7.05
CA ALA A 176 -18.41 -5.42 7.01
C ALA A 176 -18.77 -6.05 5.65
N LEU A 177 -18.09 -5.64 4.57
CA LEU A 177 -18.37 -6.10 3.20
C LEU A 177 -17.53 -7.32 2.79
N PHE A 178 -16.43 -7.62 3.47
CA PHE A 178 -15.45 -8.64 3.08
C PHE A 178 -15.08 -9.56 4.23
N GLU A 179 -14.72 -10.81 3.93
CA GLU A 179 -14.23 -11.74 4.95
C GLU A 179 -12.80 -11.34 5.40
N PRO A 180 -12.42 -11.54 6.67
CA PRO A 180 -11.11 -11.16 7.17
C PRO A 180 -9.95 -11.64 6.30
N LYS A 181 -9.98 -12.90 5.87
CA LYS A 181 -8.94 -13.50 5.01
C LYS A 181 -8.66 -12.72 3.71
N ASP A 182 -9.60 -11.89 3.24
CA ASP A 182 -9.46 -11.10 2.02
C ASP A 182 -8.89 -9.69 2.27
N TRP A 183 -8.82 -9.22 3.52
CA TRP A 183 -8.56 -7.82 3.85
C TRP A 183 -7.20 -7.31 3.34
N THR A 184 -6.12 -8.02 3.64
CA THR A 184 -4.77 -7.61 3.23
C THR A 184 -4.66 -7.50 1.71
N MET A 185 -5.15 -8.51 0.98
CA MET A 185 -5.11 -8.50 -0.48
C MET A 185 -6.10 -7.52 -1.11
N LEU A 186 -7.25 -7.26 -0.48
CA LEU A 186 -8.14 -6.18 -0.89
C LEU A 186 -7.42 -4.83 -0.82
N SER A 187 -6.70 -4.56 0.29
CA SER A 187 -5.91 -3.35 0.44
C SER A 187 -4.86 -3.20 -0.66
N HIS A 188 -4.06 -4.23 -0.91
CA HIS A 188 -3.07 -4.22 -1.99
C HIS A 188 -3.69 -3.94 -3.35
N ARG A 189 -4.79 -4.62 -3.69
CA ARG A 189 -5.48 -4.46 -4.97
C ARG A 189 -6.07 -3.06 -5.15
N LEU A 190 -6.68 -2.49 -4.11
CA LEU A 190 -7.21 -1.13 -4.16
C LEU A 190 -6.07 -0.10 -4.27
N ILE A 191 -4.99 -0.24 -3.53
CA ILE A 191 -3.83 0.65 -3.63
C ILE A 191 -3.21 0.56 -5.04
N PHE A 192 -2.99 -0.66 -5.56
CA PHE A 192 -2.51 -0.88 -6.93
C PHE A 192 -3.41 -0.20 -7.95
N HIS A 193 -4.71 -0.47 -7.89
CA HIS A 193 -5.68 0.11 -8.81
C HIS A 193 -5.71 1.63 -8.73
N GLY A 194 -5.65 2.19 -7.51
CA GLY A 194 -5.65 3.62 -7.26
C GLY A 194 -4.38 4.33 -7.71
N ARG A 195 -3.24 3.62 -7.80
CA ARG A 195 -1.96 4.14 -8.32
C ARG A 195 -1.85 4.00 -9.84
N ARG A 196 -2.42 2.93 -10.42
CA ARG A 196 -2.22 2.55 -11.83
C ARG A 196 -3.31 3.07 -12.77
N VAL A 197 -4.55 3.18 -12.29
CA VAL A 197 -5.73 3.44 -13.12
C VAL A 197 -6.61 4.55 -12.54
N CYS A 198 -7.00 4.42 -11.28
CA CYS A 198 -8.03 5.24 -10.65
C CYS A 198 -7.43 6.47 -9.95
N HIS A 199 -6.72 7.30 -10.72
CA HIS A 199 -6.00 8.49 -10.26
C HIS A 199 -6.91 9.49 -9.56
N ALA A 200 -6.35 10.26 -8.62
CA ALA A 200 -7.13 11.21 -7.82
C ALA A 200 -7.83 12.28 -8.67
N ARG A 201 -7.12 12.92 -9.61
CA ARG A 201 -7.65 14.02 -10.42
C ARG A 201 -8.33 13.56 -11.71
N ARG A 202 -7.67 12.72 -12.51
CA ARG A 202 -8.15 12.26 -13.82
C ARG A 202 -8.00 10.73 -13.94
N PRO A 203 -8.94 9.92 -13.41
CA PRO A 203 -8.86 8.47 -13.52
C PRO A 203 -9.07 7.99 -14.96
N ALA A 204 -8.45 6.88 -15.32
CA ALA A 204 -8.52 6.25 -16.64
C ALA A 204 -9.78 5.38 -16.79
N CYS A 205 -10.97 5.98 -16.69
CA CYS A 205 -12.24 5.24 -16.69
C CYS A 205 -12.44 4.37 -17.95
N GLY A 206 -12.10 4.89 -19.13
CA GLY A 206 -12.22 4.20 -20.42
C GLY A 206 -11.32 2.97 -20.57
N ALA A 207 -10.25 2.88 -19.78
CA ALA A 207 -9.31 1.75 -19.75
C ALA A 207 -9.45 0.90 -18.47
N CYS A 208 -10.45 1.20 -17.62
CA CYS A 208 -10.56 0.58 -16.31
C CYS A 208 -11.20 -0.83 -16.39
N PRO A 209 -10.54 -1.88 -15.86
CA PRO A 209 -11.03 -3.26 -15.93
C PRO A 209 -12.33 -3.50 -15.14
N ILE A 210 -12.64 -2.62 -14.19
CA ILE A 210 -13.82 -2.72 -13.34
C ILE A 210 -14.92 -1.69 -13.69
N SER A 211 -14.75 -0.96 -14.81
CA SER A 211 -15.66 0.10 -15.27
C SER A 211 -17.13 -0.32 -15.28
N ARG A 212 -17.43 -1.53 -15.78
CA ARG A 212 -18.78 -2.10 -15.85
C ARG A 212 -19.52 -2.15 -14.51
N TRP A 213 -18.80 -2.24 -13.39
CA TRP A 213 -19.37 -2.34 -12.04
C TRP A 213 -19.09 -1.09 -11.19
N CYS A 214 -18.46 -0.06 -11.75
CA CYS A 214 -18.03 1.11 -11.01
C CYS A 214 -19.16 2.16 -10.98
N PRO A 215 -19.73 2.49 -9.80
CA PRO A 215 -20.76 3.52 -9.70
C PRO A 215 -20.23 4.92 -10.03
N SER A 216 -18.92 5.15 -9.87
CA SER A 216 -18.26 6.41 -10.26
C SER A 216 -17.67 6.37 -11.66
N TYR A 217 -18.08 5.45 -12.55
CA TYR A 217 -17.63 5.50 -13.94
C TYR A 217 -18.04 6.84 -14.57
N GLY A 218 -17.14 7.46 -15.33
CA GLY A 218 -17.38 8.76 -15.97
C GLY A 218 -16.83 9.98 -15.22
N VAL A 219 -16.29 9.82 -14.01
CA VAL A 219 -15.62 10.92 -13.27
C VAL A 219 -14.22 11.27 -13.80
N GLY A 220 -13.75 10.57 -14.84
CA GLY A 220 -12.44 10.76 -15.45
C GLY A 220 -12.50 10.58 -16.96
N GLU A 221 -11.37 10.22 -17.57
CA GLU A 221 -11.29 10.02 -19.02
C GLU A 221 -12.03 8.75 -19.44
N VAL A 222 -13.03 8.88 -20.31
CA VAL A 222 -13.89 7.77 -20.77
C VAL A 222 -13.53 7.30 -22.17
N GLU A 223 -12.87 8.13 -22.97
CA GLU A 223 -12.44 7.73 -24.31
C GLU A 223 -11.33 6.67 -24.17
N PRO A 224 -11.52 5.44 -24.70
CA PRO A 224 -10.60 4.33 -24.44
C PRO A 224 -9.13 4.60 -24.78
N GLN A 225 -8.83 5.28 -25.89
CA GLN A 225 -7.45 5.53 -26.30
C GLN A 225 -6.78 6.54 -25.36
N ALA A 226 -7.41 7.69 -25.13
CA ALA A 226 -6.94 8.71 -24.21
C ALA A 226 -6.84 8.19 -22.76
N ALA A 227 -7.73 7.30 -22.33
CA ALA A 227 -7.66 6.67 -21.01
C ALA A 227 -6.46 5.73 -20.89
N ARG A 228 -6.07 5.01 -21.96
CA ARG A 228 -4.88 4.14 -21.95
C ARG A 228 -3.60 4.94 -21.74
N GLU A 229 -3.50 6.15 -22.31
CA GLU A 229 -2.36 7.05 -22.10
C GLU A 229 -2.20 7.52 -20.64
N LEU A 230 -3.25 7.38 -19.82
CA LEU A 230 -3.21 7.74 -18.40
C LEU A 230 -2.73 6.60 -17.50
N LEU A 231 -2.63 5.37 -18.00
CA LEU A 231 -2.17 4.23 -17.22
C LEU A 231 -0.74 4.46 -16.72
N LYS A 232 -0.42 3.93 -15.54
CA LYS A 232 0.88 4.12 -14.87
C LYS A 232 1.55 2.79 -14.55
N TYR A 233 2.84 2.87 -14.20
CA TYR A 233 3.69 1.73 -13.83
C TYR A 233 3.75 0.70 -14.97
N GLU A 234 3.54 -0.57 -14.66
CA GLU A 234 3.55 -1.66 -15.65
C GLU A 234 2.36 -1.62 -16.61
N LEU A 235 1.32 -0.83 -16.31
CA LEU A 235 0.17 -0.67 -17.20
C LEU A 235 0.34 0.49 -18.20
N ALA A 236 1.38 1.32 -18.06
CA ALA A 236 1.61 2.42 -18.98
C ALA A 236 1.93 1.90 -20.40
N PRO A 237 1.55 2.62 -21.47
CA PRO A 237 1.88 2.23 -22.84
C PRO A 237 3.38 2.00 -23.03
N GLY A 238 3.76 0.91 -23.72
CA GLY A 238 5.16 0.55 -23.96
C GLY A 238 5.84 -0.21 -22.81
N ARG A 239 5.07 -0.67 -21.81
CA ARG A 239 5.55 -1.46 -20.66
C ARG A 239 4.99 -2.88 -20.65
N GLU A 240 4.51 -3.37 -21.79
CA GLU A 240 3.81 -4.65 -21.91
C GLU A 240 4.68 -5.83 -21.46
N GLU A 241 5.97 -5.81 -21.79
CA GLU A 241 6.92 -6.85 -21.36
C GLU A 241 7.12 -6.87 -19.84
N LEU A 242 7.16 -5.69 -19.19
CA LEU A 242 7.23 -5.58 -17.74
C LEU A 242 5.98 -6.19 -17.10
N LEU A 243 4.79 -5.88 -17.63
CA LEU A 243 3.53 -6.46 -17.16
C LEU A 243 3.52 -7.99 -17.31
N GLU A 244 3.99 -8.51 -18.43
CA GLU A 244 4.08 -9.95 -18.69
C GLU A 244 4.99 -10.64 -17.67
N LYS A 245 6.20 -10.10 -17.44
CA LYS A 245 7.12 -10.64 -16.42
C LYS A 245 6.51 -10.59 -15.02
N MET A 246 5.85 -9.49 -14.64
CA MET A 246 5.16 -9.40 -13.35
C MET A 246 4.05 -10.46 -13.22
N ARG A 247 3.28 -10.70 -14.28
CA ARG A 247 2.25 -11.77 -14.31
C ARG A 247 2.85 -13.17 -14.29
N ALA A 248 4.05 -13.36 -14.82
CA ALA A 248 4.81 -14.59 -14.73
C ALA A 248 5.46 -14.81 -13.34
N GLY A 249 5.20 -13.92 -12.37
CA GLY A 249 5.67 -14.09 -11.00
C GLY A 249 7.10 -13.59 -10.74
N TRP A 250 7.66 -12.79 -11.65
CA TRP A 250 8.97 -12.19 -11.44
C TRP A 250 8.95 -11.27 -10.20
N THR A 251 9.94 -11.43 -9.34
CA THR A 251 10.11 -10.59 -8.16
C THR A 251 10.58 -9.19 -8.56
N ARG A 252 10.29 -8.19 -7.71
CA ARG A 252 10.76 -6.81 -7.91
C ARG A 252 12.28 -6.71 -8.00
N ARG A 253 13.01 -7.57 -7.26
CA ARG A 253 14.46 -7.68 -7.31
C ARG A 253 14.95 -8.12 -8.70
N GLN A 254 14.42 -9.24 -9.20
CA GLN A 254 14.77 -9.75 -10.54
C GLN A 254 14.48 -8.72 -11.63
N LEU A 255 13.34 -8.02 -11.55
CA LEU A 255 12.99 -6.98 -12.52
C LEU A 255 13.99 -5.82 -12.53
N ARG A 256 14.51 -5.41 -11.36
CA ARG A 256 15.54 -4.35 -11.28
C ARG A 256 16.89 -4.82 -11.79
N GLU A 257 17.26 -6.07 -11.53
CA GLU A 257 18.50 -6.67 -12.06
C GLU A 257 18.50 -6.71 -13.59
N GLU A 258 17.33 -6.90 -14.21
CA GLU A 258 17.10 -6.77 -15.67
C GLU A 258 17.00 -5.31 -16.16
N GLY A 259 17.14 -4.31 -15.27
CA GLY A 259 17.10 -2.90 -15.63
C GLY A 259 15.69 -2.29 -15.74
N TYR A 260 14.63 -2.99 -15.34
CA TYR A 260 13.30 -2.39 -15.32
C TYR A 260 13.17 -1.34 -14.20
N SER A 261 12.78 -0.13 -14.59
CA SER A 261 12.39 0.91 -13.65
C SER A 261 11.02 0.60 -13.05
N LEU A 262 10.97 0.25 -11.76
CA LEU A 262 9.72 0.05 -11.00
C LEU A 262 9.19 1.35 -10.36
N SER A 263 9.80 2.48 -10.71
CA SER A 263 9.43 3.81 -10.21
C SER A 263 8.58 4.54 -11.26
N ALA A 264 7.26 4.52 -11.08
CA ALA A 264 6.38 5.54 -11.65
C ALA A 264 5.67 6.30 -10.52
#